data_AF-A0A7R7FSE5-F1
#
_entry.id   AF-A0A7R7FSE5-F1
#
_cell.length_a   1.000
_cell.length_b   1.000
_cell.length_c   1.000
_cell.angle_alpha   90.00
_cell.angle_beta   90.00
_cell.angle_gamma   90.00
#
_symmetry.space_group_name_H-M   'P 1'
#
loop_
_entity.id
_entity.type
_entity.pdbx_description
1 polymer ?
#
loop_
_entity_poly.entity_id
_entity_poly.type
_entity_poly.pdbx_seq_one_letter_code
_entity_poly.pdbx_strand_id
1 'polypeptide(L)'
;MAKSLQIAVWKPTPLSRLPKEQLPVEMFRSFKKQLGEINSHLCIVDVALQDFVLDHAHSEDSRAFIRQRALAHGHRRLGTDKLDLEFALGLAYTSQIALLLSRLEQLCHFVQKHGMINPKFKELMEGDFLRRTLWLIASSRKGEKVASPLPEEIAISYITPLDLAIFDFYRKIRNSELHAANNRDLTELRSKIDMDRCRSELGHAPTPQGDLSFKDVLVVSKTCQRIGRNVCRAVADPNRDIIPELKRRFGSHPVERRQNAARSLITHAYLLDEADVGLILSELAW
;
A
#
# COMPACT_ATOMS: atom_id res chain seq x y z
N MET A 1 -17.42 -35.23 34.19
CA MET A 1 -16.11 -34.58 34.06
C MET A 1 -16.01 -33.89 32.71
N ALA A 2 -16.26 -32.58 32.66
CA ALA A 2 -16.05 -31.80 31.46
C ALA A 2 -14.54 -31.64 31.24
N LYS A 3 -13.98 -32.24 30.18
CA LYS A 3 -12.63 -31.90 29.72
C LYS A 3 -12.67 -30.45 29.27
N SER A 4 -12.09 -29.55 30.04
CA SER A 4 -11.78 -28.21 29.56
C SER A 4 -10.86 -28.38 28.35
N LEU A 5 -11.39 -28.09 27.17
CA LEU A 5 -10.59 -27.94 25.96
C LEU A 5 -9.64 -26.77 26.24
N GLN A 6 -8.41 -27.08 26.64
CA GLN A 6 -7.33 -26.10 26.64
C GLN A 6 -7.15 -25.64 25.20
N ILE A 7 -7.77 -24.51 24.85
CA ILE A 7 -7.55 -23.86 23.57
C ILE A 7 -6.08 -23.48 23.57
N ALA A 8 -5.28 -24.18 22.77
CA ALA A 8 -3.87 -23.86 22.62
C ALA A 8 -3.74 -22.37 22.29
N VAL A 9 -3.06 -21.64 23.18
CA VAL A 9 -2.70 -20.24 22.98
C VAL A 9 -1.83 -20.19 21.73
N TRP A 10 -2.29 -19.45 20.72
CA TRP A 10 -1.53 -19.30 19.49
C TRP A 10 -0.20 -18.63 19.83
N LYS A 11 0.91 -19.17 19.31
CA LYS A 11 2.24 -18.61 19.46
C LYS A 11 2.75 -18.14 18.09
N PRO A 12 3.26 -16.91 17.98
CA PRO A 12 3.88 -16.45 16.74
C PRO A 12 5.07 -17.34 16.36
N THR A 13 5.32 -17.44 15.05
CA THR A 13 6.53 -18.11 14.55
C THR A 13 7.76 -17.31 15.00
N PRO A 14 8.74 -17.90 15.69
CA PRO A 14 9.94 -17.15 16.08
C PRO A 14 10.59 -16.48 14.86
N LEU A 15 11.05 -15.24 15.00
CA LEU A 15 11.64 -14.48 13.89
C LEU A 15 12.81 -15.21 13.23
N SER A 16 13.60 -15.95 14.03
CA SER A 16 14.70 -16.80 13.56
C SER A 16 14.28 -18.01 12.70
N ARG A 17 12.98 -18.35 12.69
CA ARG A 17 12.41 -19.46 11.91
C ARG A 17 11.52 -18.99 10.76
N LEU A 18 11.37 -17.68 10.58
CA LEU A 18 10.63 -17.16 9.44
C LEU A 18 11.40 -17.45 8.13
N PRO A 19 10.71 -17.87 7.07
CA PRO A 19 11.28 -17.89 5.73
C PRO A 19 11.82 -16.50 5.37
N LYS A 20 12.89 -16.44 4.59
CA LYS A 20 13.53 -15.17 4.22
C LYS A 20 12.54 -14.22 3.56
N GLU A 21 11.62 -14.75 2.75
CA GLU A 21 10.60 -14.00 2.01
C GLU A 21 9.55 -13.38 2.93
N GLN A 22 9.44 -13.85 4.18
CA GLN A 22 8.55 -13.30 5.19
C GLN A 22 9.24 -12.23 6.05
N LEU A 23 10.54 -11.97 5.89
CA LEU A 23 11.15 -10.83 6.58
C LEU A 23 10.53 -9.51 6.06
N PRO A 24 10.16 -8.56 6.94
CA PRO A 24 9.53 -7.30 6.51
C PRO A 24 10.27 -6.59 5.39
N VAL A 25 11.61 -6.55 5.44
CA VAL A 25 12.42 -5.96 4.37
C VAL A 25 12.26 -6.67 3.02
N GLU A 26 12.19 -8.00 3.01
CA GLU A 26 12.10 -8.77 1.77
C GLU A 26 10.69 -8.71 1.19
N MET A 27 9.67 -8.71 2.06
CA MET A 27 8.29 -8.43 1.69
C MET A 27 8.17 -7.07 0.99
N PHE A 28 8.71 -6.03 1.62
CA PHE A 28 8.67 -4.68 1.09
C PHE A 28 9.50 -4.54 -0.20
N ARG A 29 10.68 -5.16 -0.29
CA ARG A 29 11.49 -5.17 -1.52
C ARG A 29 10.76 -5.86 -2.67
N SER A 30 10.12 -7.00 -2.41
CA SER A 30 9.32 -7.72 -3.42
C SER A 30 8.17 -6.84 -3.91
N PHE A 31 7.44 -6.21 -2.99
CA PHE A 31 6.40 -5.25 -3.33
C PHE A 31 6.93 -4.05 -4.14
N LYS A 32 8.04 -3.43 -3.72
CA LYS A 32 8.66 -2.30 -4.42
C LYS A 32 9.11 -2.70 -5.83
N LYS A 33 9.62 -3.92 -6.04
CA LYS A 33 9.96 -4.44 -7.37
C LYS A 33 8.74 -4.58 -8.28
N GLN A 34 7.60 -5.01 -7.74
CA GLN A 34 6.36 -5.17 -8.51
C GLN A 34 5.68 -3.82 -8.80
N LEU A 35 5.72 -2.89 -7.85
CA LEU A 35 5.12 -1.57 -8.00
C LEU A 35 5.98 -0.66 -8.87
N GLY A 36 7.30 -0.69 -8.69
CA GLY A 36 8.24 0.31 -9.20
C GLY A 36 8.24 1.57 -8.33
N GLU A 37 9.37 2.28 -8.26
CA GLU A 37 9.39 3.62 -7.65
C GLU A 37 8.58 4.60 -8.51
N ILE A 38 8.83 4.51 -9.81
CA ILE A 38 7.97 4.94 -10.91
C ILE A 38 7.94 3.74 -11.86
N ASN A 39 6.77 3.14 -12.08
CA ASN A 39 6.66 1.95 -12.91
C ASN A 39 6.89 2.30 -14.38
N SER A 40 7.86 1.68 -15.04
CA SER A 40 8.20 1.97 -16.43
C SER A 40 7.03 1.74 -17.40
N HIS A 41 6.18 0.74 -17.13
CA HIS A 41 4.98 0.51 -17.95
C HIS A 41 3.98 1.67 -17.83
N LEU A 42 3.84 2.25 -16.64
CA LEU A 42 2.96 3.39 -16.42
C LEU A 42 3.50 4.64 -17.17
N CYS A 43 4.81 4.86 -17.18
CA CYS A 43 5.44 5.91 -17.97
C CYS A 43 5.25 5.71 -19.48
N ILE A 44 5.40 4.48 -19.98
CA ILE A 44 5.22 4.21 -21.42
C ILE A 44 3.78 4.51 -21.83
N VAL A 45 2.81 4.11 -21.01
CA VAL A 45 1.39 4.43 -21.26
C VAL A 45 1.19 5.94 -21.24
N ASP A 46 1.70 6.66 -20.24
CA ASP A 46 1.59 8.12 -20.16
C ASP A 46 2.18 8.84 -21.39
N VAL A 47 3.40 8.48 -21.80
CA VAL A 47 4.02 9.03 -23.02
C VAL A 47 3.15 8.78 -24.24
N ALA A 48 2.65 7.55 -24.42
CA ALA A 48 1.79 7.21 -25.55
C ALA A 48 0.47 8.00 -25.54
N LEU A 49 -0.10 8.26 -24.36
CA LEU A 49 -1.30 9.10 -24.21
C LEU A 49 -0.98 10.56 -24.55
N GLN A 50 0.14 11.09 -24.06
CA GLN A 50 0.56 12.47 -24.34
C GLN A 50 0.85 12.69 -25.82
N ASP A 51 1.57 11.77 -26.48
CA ASP A 51 1.82 11.83 -27.91
C ASP A 51 0.50 11.80 -28.71
N PHE A 52 -0.43 10.92 -28.32
CA PHE A 52 -1.74 10.85 -28.96
C PHE A 52 -2.54 12.15 -28.80
N VAL A 53 -2.53 12.75 -27.61
CA VAL A 53 -3.21 14.02 -27.30
C VAL A 53 -2.59 15.18 -28.07
N LEU A 54 -1.26 15.23 -28.13
CA LEU A 54 -0.52 16.24 -28.90
C LEU A 54 -0.87 16.15 -30.38
N ASP A 55 -0.80 14.96 -30.97
CA ASP A 55 -1.16 14.76 -32.37
C ASP A 55 -2.63 15.09 -32.65
N HIS A 56 -3.53 14.70 -31.73
CA HIS A 56 -4.95 14.99 -31.81
C HIS A 56 -5.24 16.50 -31.81
N ALA A 57 -4.55 17.26 -30.97
CA ALA A 57 -4.71 18.72 -30.88
C ALA A 57 -4.30 19.47 -32.16
N HIS A 58 -3.42 18.89 -32.99
CA HIS A 58 -3.03 19.44 -34.28
C HIS A 58 -3.94 19.00 -35.45
N SER A 59 -4.92 18.13 -35.19
CA SER A 59 -5.85 17.66 -36.23
C SER A 59 -7.00 18.65 -36.44
N GLU A 60 -7.29 18.95 -37.70
CA GLU A 60 -8.47 19.75 -38.09
C GLU A 60 -9.80 19.01 -37.83
N ASP A 61 -9.79 17.67 -37.90
CA ASP A 61 -10.94 16.82 -37.61
C ASP A 61 -10.57 15.74 -36.58
N SER A 62 -11.03 15.96 -35.35
CA SER A 62 -10.87 15.06 -34.19
C SER A 62 -11.37 13.63 -34.46
N ARG A 63 -12.53 13.47 -35.12
CA ARG A 63 -13.15 12.16 -35.36
C ARG A 63 -12.44 11.41 -36.47
N ALA A 64 -12.09 12.10 -37.56
CA ALA A 64 -11.32 11.51 -38.64
C ALA A 64 -9.94 11.04 -38.16
N PHE A 65 -9.26 11.85 -37.33
CA PHE A 65 -7.98 11.49 -36.73
C PHE A 65 -8.05 10.18 -35.94
N ILE A 66 -9.01 10.07 -35.01
CA ILE A 66 -9.16 8.85 -34.18
C ILE A 66 -9.42 7.62 -35.06
N ARG A 67 -10.30 7.74 -36.06
CA ARG A 67 -10.58 6.63 -37.00
C ARG A 67 -9.33 6.23 -37.78
N GLN A 68 -8.56 7.18 -38.30
CA GLN A 68 -7.34 6.92 -39.05
C GLN A 68 -6.28 6.23 -38.19
N ARG A 69 -6.06 6.71 -36.96
CA ARG A 69 -5.16 6.07 -35.99
C ARG A 69 -5.62 4.65 -35.65
N ALA A 70 -6.90 4.45 -35.35
CA ALA A 70 -7.44 3.11 -35.08
C ALA A 70 -7.24 2.15 -36.28
N LEU A 71 -7.49 2.63 -37.50
CA LEU A 71 -7.27 1.86 -38.74
C LEU A 71 -5.80 1.49 -38.93
N ALA A 72 -4.87 2.42 -38.69
CA ALA A 72 -3.43 2.19 -38.81
C ALA A 72 -2.93 1.10 -37.84
N HIS A 73 -3.58 0.96 -36.68
CA HIS A 73 -3.32 -0.11 -35.71
C HIS A 73 -4.18 -1.37 -35.92
N GLY A 74 -4.85 -1.50 -37.07
CA GLY A 74 -5.59 -2.72 -37.46
C GLY A 74 -7.03 -2.80 -36.94
N HIS A 75 -7.54 -1.76 -36.27
CA HIS A 75 -8.90 -1.73 -35.71
C HIS A 75 -9.94 -1.26 -36.75
N ARG A 76 -10.26 -2.13 -37.71
CA ARG A 76 -11.09 -1.80 -38.90
C ARG A 76 -12.59 -1.57 -38.66
N ARG A 77 -13.12 -1.97 -37.50
CA ARG A 77 -14.57 -1.93 -37.19
C ARG A 77 -14.87 -1.13 -35.92
N LEU A 78 -14.10 -0.07 -35.67
CA LEU A 78 -14.29 0.76 -34.48
C LEU A 78 -15.37 1.82 -34.74
N GLY A 79 -16.49 1.73 -34.01
CA GLY A 79 -17.49 2.79 -33.97
C GLY A 79 -16.98 3.94 -33.11
N THR A 80 -16.45 5.00 -33.73
CA THR A 80 -15.89 6.17 -33.02
C THR A 80 -16.91 7.27 -32.77
N ASP A 81 -18.17 7.07 -33.16
CA ASP A 81 -19.20 8.13 -33.22
C ASP A 81 -19.61 8.66 -31.85
N LYS A 82 -19.32 7.89 -30.79
CA LYS A 82 -19.58 8.23 -29.38
C LYS A 82 -18.30 8.30 -28.54
N LEU A 83 -17.13 8.40 -29.17
CA LEU A 83 -15.87 8.42 -28.43
C LEU A 83 -15.64 9.81 -27.84
N ASP A 84 -15.56 9.87 -26.52
CA ASP A 84 -15.12 11.01 -25.74
C ASP A 84 -13.65 10.80 -25.34
N LEU A 85 -12.76 11.64 -25.86
CA LEU A 85 -11.32 11.52 -25.63
C LEU A 85 -10.97 11.85 -24.18
N GLU A 86 -11.58 12.86 -23.57
CA GLU A 86 -11.30 13.25 -22.19
C GLU A 86 -11.70 12.12 -21.25
N PHE A 87 -12.88 11.53 -21.46
CA PHE A 87 -13.32 10.34 -20.73
C PHE A 87 -12.35 9.16 -20.91
N ALA A 88 -11.87 8.91 -22.14
CA ALA A 88 -10.92 7.82 -22.40
C ALA A 88 -9.57 8.02 -21.70
N LEU A 89 -9.06 9.26 -21.65
CA LEU A 89 -7.85 9.61 -20.91
C LEU A 89 -8.04 9.40 -19.40
N GLY A 90 -9.16 9.88 -18.85
CA GLY A 90 -9.52 9.66 -17.44
C GLY A 90 -9.60 8.18 -17.08
N LEU A 91 -10.18 7.35 -17.96
CA LEU A 91 -10.23 5.90 -17.79
C LEU A 91 -8.84 5.25 -17.82
N ALA A 92 -7.94 5.75 -18.67
CA ALA A 92 -6.57 5.26 -18.74
C ALA A 92 -5.80 5.52 -17.44
N TYR A 93 -5.86 6.74 -16.89
CA TYR A 93 -5.22 7.04 -15.60
C TYR A 93 -5.89 6.29 -14.44
N THR A 94 -7.22 6.16 -14.44
CA THR A 94 -7.95 5.34 -13.46
C THR A 94 -7.50 3.88 -13.48
N SER A 95 -7.24 3.32 -14.66
CA SER A 95 -6.72 1.97 -14.83
C SER A 95 -5.30 1.82 -14.25
N GLN A 96 -4.45 2.83 -14.45
CA GLN A 96 -3.11 2.87 -13.84
C GLN A 96 -3.18 2.92 -12.31
N ILE A 97 -4.06 3.76 -11.75
CA ILE A 97 -4.33 3.83 -10.31
C ILE A 97 -4.86 2.49 -9.78
N ALA A 98 -5.77 1.84 -10.52
CA ALA A 98 -6.32 0.55 -10.16
C ALA A 98 -5.24 -0.54 -10.05
N LEU A 99 -4.28 -0.54 -10.99
CA LEU A 99 -3.14 -1.46 -10.95
C LEU A 99 -2.31 -1.27 -9.68
N LEU A 100 -1.97 -0.02 -9.33
CA LEU A 100 -1.19 0.30 -8.13
C LEU A 100 -1.91 -0.17 -6.85
N LEU A 101 -3.20 0.13 -6.74
CA LEU A 101 -4.03 -0.30 -5.61
C LEU A 101 -4.15 -1.83 -5.53
N SER A 102 -4.24 -2.52 -6.67
CA SER A 102 -4.26 -3.99 -6.72
C SER A 102 -2.93 -4.61 -6.24
N ARG A 103 -1.78 -3.99 -6.54
CA ARG A 103 -0.49 -4.43 -6.00
C ARG A 103 -0.43 -4.28 -4.47
N LEU A 104 -0.98 -3.18 -3.94
CA LEU A 104 -1.06 -2.99 -2.50
C LEU A 104 -1.99 -4.03 -1.84
N GLU A 105 -3.10 -4.37 -2.50
CA GLU A 105 -4.02 -5.43 -2.07
C GLU A 105 -3.32 -6.81 -2.03
N GLN A 106 -2.51 -7.14 -3.03
CA GLN A 106 -1.71 -8.37 -3.05
C GLN A 106 -0.72 -8.42 -1.89
N LEU A 107 -0.04 -7.30 -1.58
CA LEU A 107 0.83 -7.20 -0.40
C LEU A 107 0.03 -7.44 0.89
N CYS A 108 -1.13 -6.80 1.02
CA CYS A 108 -2.02 -6.97 2.16
C CYS A 108 -2.40 -8.45 2.35
N HIS A 109 -2.79 -9.14 1.27
CA HIS A 109 -3.07 -10.58 1.33
C HIS A 109 -1.86 -11.43 1.73
N PHE A 110 -0.67 -11.06 1.29
CA PHE A 110 0.56 -11.73 1.71
C PHE A 110 0.80 -11.55 3.22
N VAL A 111 0.68 -10.31 3.71
CA VAL A 111 0.83 -9.96 5.14
C VAL A 111 -0.18 -10.71 6.01
N GLN A 112 -1.44 -10.80 5.59
CA GLN A 112 -2.49 -11.54 6.31
C GLN A 112 -2.17 -13.03 6.49
N LYS A 113 -1.23 -13.60 5.71
CA LYS A 113 -0.78 -15.00 5.80
C LYS A 113 0.56 -15.15 6.51
N HIS A 114 1.15 -14.07 6.99
CA HIS A 114 2.45 -14.07 7.65
C HIS A 114 2.42 -14.87 8.97
N GLY A 115 3.54 -15.53 9.32
CA GLY A 115 3.66 -16.38 10.52
C GLY A 115 3.50 -15.69 11.88
N MET A 116 3.40 -14.35 11.88
CA MET A 116 3.17 -13.48 13.05
C MET A 116 1.73 -12.97 13.15
N ILE A 117 0.88 -13.32 12.18
CA ILE A 117 -0.54 -12.96 12.19
C ILE A 117 -1.32 -14.18 12.66
N ASN A 118 -2.13 -13.99 13.70
CA ASN A 118 -2.95 -15.06 14.24
C ASN A 118 -4.08 -15.41 13.27
N PRO A 119 -4.08 -16.62 12.67
CA PRO A 119 -5.06 -16.99 11.66
C PRO A 119 -6.48 -17.12 12.24
N LYS A 120 -6.63 -17.29 13.56
CA LYS A 120 -7.93 -17.41 14.24
C LYS A 120 -8.80 -16.15 14.11
N PHE A 121 -8.21 -15.01 13.76
CA PHE A 121 -8.95 -13.75 13.66
C PHE A 121 -9.54 -13.49 12.26
N LYS A 122 -9.27 -14.33 11.25
CA LYS A 122 -9.65 -14.06 9.86
C LYS A 122 -11.16 -14.06 9.56
N GLU A 123 -11.98 -14.75 10.35
CA GLU A 123 -13.39 -15.04 10.01
C GLU A 123 -14.36 -13.86 10.18
N LEU A 124 -13.94 -12.72 10.77
CA LEU A 124 -14.85 -11.63 11.18
C LEU A 124 -14.49 -10.25 10.60
N MET A 125 -13.74 -10.21 9.49
CA MET A 125 -13.15 -8.98 9.00
C MET A 125 -14.06 -8.16 8.07
N GLU A 126 -14.49 -6.99 8.53
CA GLU A 126 -15.14 -5.98 7.68
C GLU A 126 -14.15 -4.93 7.16
N GLY A 127 -14.52 -4.22 6.09
CA GLY A 127 -13.72 -3.15 5.48
C GLY A 127 -12.96 -3.57 4.21
N ASP A 128 -12.15 -2.66 3.67
CA ASP A 128 -11.27 -2.90 2.52
C ASP A 128 -10.01 -3.69 2.90
N PHE A 129 -9.23 -4.13 1.92
CA PHE A 129 -8.05 -4.97 2.13
C PHE A 129 -7.02 -4.37 3.08
N LEU A 130 -6.85 -3.04 3.11
CA LEU A 130 -5.89 -2.37 3.96
C LEU A 130 -6.37 -2.41 5.40
N ARG A 131 -7.62 -1.97 5.64
CA ARG A 131 -8.24 -1.97 6.98
C ARG A 131 -8.32 -3.38 7.57
N ARG A 132 -8.66 -4.39 6.77
CA ARG A 132 -8.64 -5.81 7.19
C ARG A 132 -7.24 -6.24 7.65
N THR A 133 -6.20 -5.84 6.91
CA THR A 133 -4.81 -6.17 7.25
C THR A 133 -4.35 -5.51 8.54
N LEU A 134 -4.62 -4.21 8.70
CA LEU A 134 -4.31 -3.47 9.93
C LEU A 134 -5.07 -4.04 11.13
N TRP A 135 -6.34 -4.42 10.95
CA TRP A 135 -7.14 -5.04 11.99
C TRP A 135 -6.56 -6.38 12.45
N LEU A 136 -6.07 -7.21 11.51
CA LEU A 136 -5.37 -8.46 11.86
C LEU A 136 -4.06 -8.21 12.59
N ILE A 137 -3.28 -7.22 12.16
CA ILE A 137 -2.03 -6.84 12.83
C ILE A 137 -2.34 -6.41 14.26
N ALA A 138 -3.28 -5.49 14.45
CA ALA A 138 -3.66 -4.97 15.76
C ALA A 138 -4.18 -6.07 16.68
N SER A 139 -5.10 -6.91 16.19
CA SER A 139 -5.64 -8.03 16.99
C SER A 139 -4.56 -9.06 17.32
N SER A 140 -3.66 -9.35 16.38
CA SER A 140 -2.55 -10.28 16.62
C SER A 140 -1.57 -9.74 17.64
N ARG A 141 -1.30 -8.43 17.67
CA ARG A 141 -0.44 -7.77 18.66
C ARG A 141 -1.05 -7.79 20.05
N LYS A 142 -2.33 -7.40 20.19
CA LYS A 142 -3.03 -7.41 21.48
C LYS A 142 -3.31 -8.84 22.00
N GLY A 143 -3.32 -9.83 21.12
CA GLY A 143 -3.67 -11.21 21.46
C GLY A 143 -5.18 -11.43 21.59
N GLU A 144 -5.99 -10.43 21.29
CA GLU A 144 -7.45 -10.41 21.36
C GLU A 144 -8.04 -9.66 20.17
N LYS A 145 -9.35 -9.82 19.93
CA LYS A 145 -10.04 -9.13 18.84
C LYS A 145 -10.17 -7.64 19.16
N VAL A 146 -9.81 -6.76 18.22
CA VAL A 146 -10.16 -5.34 18.30
C VAL A 146 -11.53 -5.06 17.66
N ALA A 147 -12.10 -3.88 17.89
CA ALA A 147 -13.39 -3.48 17.31
C ALA A 147 -13.39 -3.61 15.77
N SER A 148 -14.52 -4.03 15.20
CA SER A 148 -14.76 -4.12 13.75
C SER A 148 -16.04 -3.32 13.41
N PRO A 149 -16.02 -2.40 12.43
CA PRO A 149 -14.87 -2.04 11.58
C PRO A 149 -13.72 -1.41 12.38
N LEU A 150 -12.49 -1.44 11.83
CA LEU A 150 -11.30 -0.91 12.49
C LEU A 150 -11.46 0.60 12.78
N PRO A 151 -11.38 1.04 14.04
CA PRO A 151 -11.39 2.46 14.38
C PRO A 151 -10.23 3.21 13.72
N GLU A 152 -10.49 4.44 13.28
CA GLU A 152 -9.51 5.24 12.55
C GLU A 152 -8.28 5.56 13.41
N GLU A 153 -8.46 5.75 14.72
CA GLU A 153 -7.40 5.98 15.70
C GLU A 153 -6.42 4.80 15.77
N ILE A 154 -6.92 3.59 15.58
CA ILE A 154 -6.08 2.40 15.51
C ILE A 154 -5.37 2.36 14.15
N ALA A 155 -6.07 2.66 13.06
CA ALA A 155 -5.46 2.67 11.72
C ALA A 155 -4.29 3.67 11.64
N ILE A 156 -4.45 4.88 12.20
CA ILE A 156 -3.42 5.92 12.17
C ILE A 156 -2.20 5.62 13.05
N SER A 157 -2.30 4.64 13.97
CA SER A 157 -1.13 4.14 14.71
C SER A 157 -0.17 3.32 13.84
N TYR A 158 -0.63 2.86 12.67
CA TYR A 158 0.16 2.08 11.72
C TYR A 158 0.46 2.85 10.43
N ILE A 159 -0.39 3.78 10.02
CA ILE A 159 -0.29 4.51 8.75
C ILE A 159 -0.49 5.99 9.01
N THR A 160 0.23 6.86 8.31
CA THR A 160 0.01 8.30 8.50
C THR A 160 -1.41 8.71 8.08
N PRO A 161 -2.04 9.69 8.75
CA PRO A 161 -3.36 10.19 8.35
C PRO A 161 -3.40 10.65 6.88
N LEU A 162 -2.31 11.26 6.41
CA LEU A 162 -2.16 11.70 5.03
C LEU A 162 -2.23 10.53 4.04
N ASP A 163 -1.44 9.49 4.26
CA ASP A 163 -1.40 8.32 3.37
C ASP A 163 -2.77 7.60 3.33
N LEU A 164 -3.46 7.52 4.49
CA LEU A 164 -4.79 6.92 4.58
C LEU A 164 -5.84 7.73 3.80
N ALA A 165 -5.83 9.06 3.93
CA ALA A 165 -6.75 9.94 3.21
C ALA A 165 -6.56 9.85 1.69
N ILE A 166 -5.31 9.87 1.22
CA ILE A 166 -4.97 9.69 -0.20
C ILE A 166 -5.46 8.33 -0.71
N PHE A 167 -5.19 7.26 0.06
CA PHE A 167 -5.62 5.91 -0.30
C PHE A 167 -7.14 5.82 -0.45
N ASP A 168 -7.91 6.36 0.50
CA ASP A 168 -9.36 6.32 0.45
C ASP A 168 -9.95 7.11 -0.72
N PHE A 169 -9.39 8.29 -1.00
CA PHE A 169 -9.81 9.11 -2.13
C PHE A 169 -9.67 8.35 -3.45
N TYR A 170 -8.47 7.85 -3.77
CA TYR A 170 -8.24 7.16 -5.05
C TYR A 170 -8.87 5.76 -5.11
N ARG A 171 -8.99 5.06 -3.98
CA ARG A 171 -9.78 3.82 -3.92
C ARG A 171 -11.25 4.08 -4.25
N LYS A 172 -11.80 5.21 -3.79
CA LYS A 172 -13.17 5.59 -4.08
C LYS A 172 -13.36 5.99 -5.54
N ILE A 173 -12.44 6.77 -6.12
CA ILE A 173 -12.40 7.08 -7.56
C ILE A 173 -12.41 5.79 -8.39
N ARG A 174 -11.47 4.87 -8.13
CA ARG A 174 -11.40 3.57 -8.81
C ARG A 174 -12.75 2.84 -8.74
N ASN A 175 -13.37 2.83 -7.55
CA ASN A 175 -14.62 2.12 -7.35
C ASN A 175 -15.82 2.81 -8.00
N SER A 176 -15.88 4.14 -8.08
CA SER A 176 -16.98 4.85 -8.75
C SER A 176 -16.91 4.67 -10.27
N GLU A 177 -15.70 4.70 -10.84
CA GLU A 177 -15.50 4.55 -12.28
C GLU A 177 -15.64 3.10 -12.77
N LEU A 178 -15.14 2.13 -12.00
CA LEU A 178 -15.12 0.71 -12.41
C LEU A 178 -16.30 -0.11 -11.88
N HIS A 179 -17.05 0.41 -10.90
CA HIS A 179 -18.25 -0.24 -10.39
C HIS A 179 -19.40 0.77 -10.36
N ALA A 180 -20.41 0.57 -11.21
CA ALA A 180 -21.52 1.49 -11.50
C ALA A 180 -22.44 1.87 -10.32
N ALA A 181 -22.04 1.62 -9.08
CA ALA A 181 -22.92 1.63 -7.92
C ALA A 181 -22.98 2.96 -7.14
N ASN A 182 -22.11 3.96 -7.36
CA ASN A 182 -22.18 5.20 -6.57
C ASN A 182 -21.40 6.35 -7.23
N ASN A 183 -22.09 7.19 -8.03
CA ASN A 183 -21.66 8.56 -8.28
C ASN A 183 -21.85 9.34 -6.97
N ARG A 184 -20.81 9.41 -6.15
CA ARG A 184 -20.79 10.26 -4.95
C ARG A 184 -19.82 11.39 -5.18
N ASP A 185 -20.20 12.58 -4.74
CA ASP A 185 -19.30 13.71 -4.60
C ASP A 185 -18.10 13.31 -3.73
N LEU A 186 -16.90 13.35 -4.31
CA LEU A 186 -15.65 13.01 -3.63
C LEU A 186 -14.99 14.22 -2.97
N THR A 187 -15.63 15.39 -3.00
CA THR A 187 -15.12 16.64 -2.43
C THR A 187 -14.83 16.50 -0.93
N GLU A 188 -15.69 15.81 -0.17
CA GLU A 188 -15.48 15.57 1.26
C GLU A 188 -14.28 14.65 1.55
N LEU A 189 -14.02 13.66 0.68
CA LEU A 189 -12.84 12.81 0.84
C LEU A 189 -11.56 13.57 0.47
N ARG A 190 -11.63 14.37 -0.58
CA ARG A 190 -10.50 15.19 -1.04
C ARG A 190 -10.14 16.28 -0.03
N SER A 191 -11.12 16.86 0.67
CA SER A 191 -10.87 17.91 1.67
C SER A 191 -10.14 17.41 2.91
N LYS A 192 -10.13 16.09 3.16
CA LYS A 192 -9.34 15.45 4.23
C LYS A 192 -7.86 15.31 3.88
N ILE A 193 -7.47 15.60 2.64
CA ILE A 193 -6.08 15.51 2.18
C ILE A 193 -5.38 16.85 2.41
N ASP A 194 -4.30 16.81 3.19
CA ASP A 194 -3.38 17.94 3.31
C ASP A 194 -2.60 18.13 2.00
N MET A 195 -3.05 19.08 1.19
CA MET A 195 -2.52 19.36 -0.15
C MET A 195 -1.10 19.92 -0.12
N ASP A 196 -0.76 20.74 0.87
CA ASP A 196 0.56 21.35 0.97
C ASP A 196 1.59 20.31 1.40
N ARG A 197 1.21 19.45 2.35
CA ARG A 197 2.03 18.32 2.75
C ARG A 197 2.19 17.30 1.61
N CYS A 198 1.15 17.04 0.82
CA CYS A 198 1.27 16.26 -0.42
C CYS A 198 2.35 16.81 -1.35
N ARG A 199 2.32 18.11 -1.66
CA ARG A 199 3.31 18.73 -2.55
C ARG A 199 4.73 18.62 -1.99
N SER A 200 4.90 18.91 -0.70
CA SER A 200 6.21 18.85 -0.03
C SER A 200 6.78 17.42 -0.02
N GLU A 201 5.96 16.44 0.32
CA GLU A 201 6.42 15.08 0.58
C GLU A 201 6.39 14.15 -0.65
N LEU A 202 5.47 14.40 -1.59
CA LEU A 202 5.23 13.56 -2.76
C LEU A 202 5.55 14.27 -4.08
N GLY A 203 5.78 15.60 -4.06
CA GLY A 203 6.07 16.44 -5.23
C GLY A 203 4.83 16.89 -6.02
N HIS A 204 3.68 16.28 -5.75
CA HIS A 204 2.40 16.52 -6.44
C HIS A 204 1.25 16.44 -5.43
N ALA A 205 0.07 16.89 -5.84
CA ALA A 205 -1.14 16.83 -5.02
C ALA A 205 -2.32 16.25 -5.83
N PRO A 206 -3.27 15.58 -5.17
CA PRO A 206 -4.45 15.02 -5.84
C PRO A 206 -5.29 16.05 -6.59
N THR A 207 -5.63 15.73 -7.82
CA THR A 207 -6.58 16.51 -8.62
C THR A 207 -8.03 16.09 -8.33
N PRO A 208 -9.03 16.89 -8.73
CA PRO A 208 -10.42 16.45 -8.76
C PRO A 208 -10.62 15.21 -9.66
N GLN A 209 -11.68 14.44 -9.42
CA GLN A 209 -11.97 13.19 -10.14
C GLN A 209 -12.02 13.34 -11.68
N GLY A 210 -12.48 14.49 -12.19
CA GLY A 210 -12.55 14.75 -13.63
C GLY A 210 -11.21 15.11 -14.28
N ASP A 211 -10.20 15.46 -13.48
CA ASP A 211 -8.94 16.05 -13.96
C ASP A 211 -7.74 15.14 -13.65
N LEU A 212 -7.96 13.82 -13.64
CA LEU A 212 -6.90 12.86 -13.36
C LEU A 212 -5.79 12.96 -14.39
N SER A 213 -4.56 12.91 -13.89
CA SER A 213 -3.35 13.01 -14.69
C SER A 213 -2.33 11.98 -14.23
N PHE A 214 -1.21 11.91 -14.94
CA PHE A 214 -0.09 11.08 -14.50
C PHE A 214 0.48 11.52 -13.13
N LYS A 215 0.31 12.79 -12.75
CA LYS A 215 0.72 13.27 -11.41
C LYS A 215 -0.03 12.52 -10.30
N ASP A 216 -1.30 12.20 -10.51
CA ASP A 216 -2.12 11.41 -9.59
C ASP A 216 -1.61 9.97 -9.49
N VAL A 217 -1.21 9.37 -10.62
CA VAL A 217 -0.58 8.05 -10.67
C VAL A 217 0.71 8.04 -9.83
N LEU A 218 1.52 9.10 -9.91
CA LEU A 218 2.74 9.25 -9.10
C LEU A 218 2.43 9.41 -7.61
N VAL A 219 1.42 10.21 -7.25
CA VAL A 219 0.95 10.36 -5.85
C VAL A 219 0.55 9.00 -5.30
N VAL A 220 -0.32 8.26 -6.01
CA VAL A 220 -0.77 6.92 -5.59
C VAL A 220 0.40 5.95 -5.48
N SER A 221 1.33 5.94 -6.43
CA SER A 221 2.50 5.05 -6.39
C SER A 221 3.32 5.28 -5.11
N LYS A 222 3.65 6.54 -4.81
CA LYS A 222 4.44 6.89 -3.62
C LYS A 222 3.69 6.59 -2.32
N THR A 223 2.39 6.91 -2.27
CA THR A 223 1.54 6.57 -1.12
C THR A 223 1.45 5.06 -0.91
N CYS A 224 1.25 4.27 -1.97
CA CYS A 224 1.26 2.81 -1.88
C CYS A 224 2.59 2.27 -1.35
N GLN A 225 3.74 2.85 -1.74
CA GLN A 225 5.05 2.48 -1.18
C GLN A 225 5.16 2.78 0.31
N ARG A 226 4.70 3.96 0.75
CA ARG A 226 4.71 4.34 2.18
C ARG A 226 3.82 3.42 3.00
N ILE A 227 2.59 3.19 2.55
CA ILE A 227 1.66 2.25 3.18
C ILE A 227 2.29 0.85 3.22
N GLY A 228 2.82 0.36 2.09
CA GLY A 228 3.42 -0.97 2.01
C GLY A 228 4.58 -1.14 2.98
N ARG A 229 5.46 -0.14 3.11
CA ARG A 229 6.54 -0.14 4.09
C ARG A 229 6.00 -0.25 5.52
N ASN A 230 5.02 0.59 5.85
CA ASN A 230 4.45 0.66 7.19
C ASN A 230 3.71 -0.63 7.57
N VAL A 231 2.93 -1.20 6.66
CA VAL A 231 2.25 -2.49 6.85
C VAL A 231 3.28 -3.60 7.07
N CYS A 232 4.35 -3.67 6.28
CA CYS A 232 5.41 -4.68 6.46
C CYS A 232 6.12 -4.51 7.81
N ARG A 233 6.47 -3.28 8.19
CA ARG A 233 7.07 -2.95 9.49
C ARG A 233 6.17 -3.38 10.64
N ALA A 234 4.87 -3.15 10.53
CA ALA A 234 3.89 -3.41 11.57
C ALA A 234 3.66 -4.91 11.88
N VAL A 235 4.10 -5.82 11.01
CA VAL A 235 3.91 -7.27 11.19
C VAL A 235 4.65 -7.81 12.42
N ALA A 236 5.83 -7.29 12.73
CA ALA A 236 6.60 -7.66 13.90
C ALA A 236 6.40 -6.63 15.01
N ASP A 237 6.06 -7.08 16.22
CA ASP A 237 5.95 -6.23 17.40
C ASP A 237 7.34 -6.04 18.04
N PRO A 238 7.81 -4.80 18.24
CA PRO A 238 9.13 -4.55 18.83
C PRO A 238 9.33 -5.25 20.18
N ASN A 239 8.34 -5.19 21.06
CA ASN A 239 8.46 -5.62 22.45
C ASN A 239 8.26 -7.13 22.60
N ARG A 240 7.29 -7.68 21.87
CA ARG A 240 6.96 -9.09 21.93
C ARG A 240 7.88 -9.95 21.06
N ASP A 241 8.29 -9.43 19.90
CA ASP A 241 8.93 -10.25 18.86
C ASP A 241 10.41 -9.91 18.66
N ILE A 242 10.74 -8.62 18.53
CA ILE A 242 12.10 -8.18 18.15
C ILE A 242 13.05 -8.22 19.37
N ILE A 243 12.70 -7.55 20.46
CA ILE A 243 13.55 -7.47 21.68
C ILE A 243 13.92 -8.85 22.22
N PRO A 244 12.98 -9.81 22.38
CA PRO A 244 13.33 -11.15 22.87
C PRO A 244 14.27 -11.90 21.93
N GLU A 245 14.10 -11.77 20.61
CA GLU A 245 14.98 -12.39 19.63
C GLU A 245 16.40 -11.79 19.69
N LEU A 246 16.52 -10.47 19.85
CA LEU A 246 17.81 -9.79 20.01
C LEU A 246 18.53 -10.25 21.29
N LYS A 247 17.82 -10.32 22.43
CA LYS A 247 18.36 -10.86 23.70
C LYS A 247 18.83 -12.30 23.55
N ARG A 248 18.01 -13.14 22.90
CA ARG A 248 18.33 -14.56 22.66
C ARG A 248 19.55 -14.74 21.75
N ARG A 249 19.67 -13.94 20.69
CA ARG A 249 20.69 -14.10 19.65
C ARG A 249 22.01 -13.44 20.01
N PHE A 250 21.97 -12.27 20.66
CA PHE A 250 23.16 -11.45 20.89
C PHE A 250 23.54 -11.29 22.37
N GLY A 251 22.72 -11.76 23.31
CA GLY A 251 22.92 -11.51 24.74
C GLY A 251 24.26 -11.99 25.31
N SER A 252 24.85 -13.05 24.72
CA SER A 252 26.15 -13.60 25.12
C SER A 252 27.37 -12.91 24.49
N HIS A 253 27.17 -11.98 23.56
CA HIS A 253 28.28 -11.26 22.91
C HIS A 253 28.74 -10.05 23.75
N PRO A 254 30.01 -9.59 23.57
CA PRO A 254 30.49 -8.35 24.17
C PRO A 254 29.63 -7.14 23.79
N VAL A 255 29.50 -6.16 24.69
CA VAL A 255 28.58 -5.01 24.61
C VAL A 255 28.61 -4.32 23.25
N GLU A 256 29.80 -3.91 22.80
CA GLU A 256 29.97 -3.19 21.53
C GLU A 256 29.58 -4.05 20.32
N ARG A 257 29.94 -5.35 20.36
CA ARG A 257 29.62 -6.30 19.28
C ARG A 257 28.12 -6.59 19.20
N ARG A 258 27.43 -6.73 20.34
CA ARG A 258 25.97 -6.97 20.35
C ARG A 258 25.18 -5.74 19.93
N GLN A 259 25.57 -4.53 20.35
CA GLN A 259 24.90 -3.29 19.94
C GLN A 259 25.00 -3.08 18.43
N ASN A 260 26.20 -3.24 17.85
CA ASN A 260 26.41 -3.11 16.41
C ASN A 260 25.63 -4.18 15.61
N ALA A 261 25.66 -5.44 16.05
CA ALA A 261 24.94 -6.53 15.40
C ALA A 261 23.41 -6.36 15.49
N ALA A 262 22.89 -5.93 16.64
CA ALA A 262 21.47 -5.68 16.83
C ALA A 262 21.01 -4.50 15.98
N ARG A 263 21.72 -3.37 15.98
CA ARG A 263 21.43 -2.22 15.11
C ARG A 263 21.36 -2.66 13.65
N SER A 264 22.41 -3.35 13.17
CA SER A 264 22.45 -3.86 11.80
C SER A 264 21.25 -4.76 11.47
N LEU A 265 20.89 -5.69 12.36
CA LEU A 265 19.75 -6.58 12.12
C LEU A 265 18.43 -5.80 12.07
N ILE A 266 18.22 -4.87 13.01
CA ILE A 266 16.97 -4.14 13.14
C ILE A 266 16.73 -3.24 11.94
N THR A 267 17.73 -2.44 11.57
CA THR A 267 17.67 -1.51 10.43
C THR A 267 17.47 -2.28 9.12
N HIS A 268 18.17 -3.41 8.93
CA HIS A 268 18.12 -4.13 7.66
C HIS A 268 16.98 -5.12 7.52
N ALA A 269 16.45 -5.71 8.61
CA ALA A 269 15.43 -6.75 8.53
C ALA A 269 14.01 -6.26 8.80
N TYR A 270 13.84 -5.26 9.68
CA TYR A 270 12.53 -4.89 10.23
C TYR A 270 12.01 -3.50 9.81
N LEU A 271 12.71 -2.80 8.92
CA LEU A 271 12.30 -1.51 8.34
C LEU A 271 12.08 -0.37 9.35
N LEU A 272 12.59 -0.53 10.57
CA LEU A 272 12.52 0.48 11.64
C LEU A 272 13.39 1.69 11.29
N ASP A 273 12.97 2.86 11.77
CA ASP A 273 13.74 4.09 11.62
C ASP A 273 14.78 4.23 12.74
N GLU A 274 15.69 5.19 12.61
CA GLU A 274 16.77 5.40 13.59
C GLU A 274 16.22 5.75 14.99
N ALA A 275 15.06 6.38 15.08
CA ALA A 275 14.44 6.71 16.37
C ALA A 275 13.95 5.44 17.07
N ASP A 276 13.24 4.56 16.36
CA ASP A 276 12.82 3.25 16.87
C ASP A 276 14.01 2.39 17.28
N VAL A 277 15.06 2.38 16.45
CA VAL A 277 16.30 1.64 16.71
C VAL A 277 16.93 2.14 18.01
N GLY A 278 17.02 3.46 18.19
CA GLY A 278 17.51 4.07 19.43
C GLY A 278 16.71 3.64 20.65
N LEU A 279 15.37 3.67 20.56
CA LEU A 279 14.48 3.24 21.63
C LEU A 279 14.70 1.76 21.98
N ILE A 280 14.69 0.87 20.98
CA ILE A 280 14.88 -0.57 21.21
C ILE A 280 16.26 -0.85 21.83
N LEU A 281 17.32 -0.20 21.34
CA LEU A 281 18.66 -0.37 21.90
C LEU A 281 18.74 0.09 23.36
N SER A 282 18.02 1.17 23.73
CA SER A 282 17.95 1.63 25.11
C SER A 282 17.20 0.65 26.03
N GLU A 283 16.11 0.05 25.56
CA GLU A 283 15.32 -0.93 26.31
C GLU A 283 16.02 -2.29 26.49
N LEU A 284 16.99 -2.61 25.63
CA LEU A 284 17.79 -3.82 25.79
C LEU A 284 18.67 -3.78 27.05
N ALA A 285 18.95 -2.59 27.59
CA ALA A 285 19.74 -2.35 28.81
C ALA A 285 21.08 -3.14 28.83
N TRP A 286 21.75 -3.15 27.68
CA TRP A 286 23.00 -3.87 27.42
C TRP A 286 24.25 -3.03 27.68
#